data_AF-A0A9X7RXZ2-F1
#
_entry.id   AF-A0A9X7RXZ2-F1
#
_cell.length_a   1.000
_cell.length_b   1.000
_cell.length_c   1.000
_cell.angle_alpha   90.00
_cell.angle_beta   90.00
_cell.angle_gamma   90.00
#
_symmetry.space_group_name_H-M   'P 1'
#
loop_
_entity.id
_entity.type
_entity.pdbx_description
1 polymer ?
#
loop_
_entity_poly.entity_id
_entity_poly.type
_entity_poly.pdbx_seq_one_letter_code
_entity_poly.pdbx_strand_id
1 'polypeptide(L)' 'MNKRQKKKRLEREKKEIIKGIDYIEGVFTKADKEMRQHFETLPDNRDKVYNDFFITGFEFSLKQLALAKYLVEQVK' A
#
# COMPACT_ATOMS: atom_id res chain seq x y z
N MET A 1 -10.01 -32.30 -6.39
CA MET A 1 -10.63 -31.21 -5.61
C MET A 1 -11.86 -30.67 -6.36
N ASN A 2 -13.05 -30.68 -5.75
CA ASN A 2 -14.30 -30.30 -6.45
C ASN A 2 -14.40 -28.78 -6.69
N LYS A 3 -15.35 -28.35 -7.54
CA LYS A 3 -15.57 -26.91 -7.86
C LYS A 3 -15.76 -26.03 -6.61
N ARG A 4 -16.53 -26.50 -5.63
CA ARG A 4 -16.79 -25.79 -4.36
C ARG A 4 -15.53 -25.65 -3.50
N GLN A 5 -14.69 -26.68 -3.45
CA GLN A 5 -13.41 -26.65 -2.72
C GLN A 5 -12.42 -25.70 -3.39
N LYS A 6 -12.36 -25.68 -4.73
CA LYS A 6 -11.54 -24.70 -5.50
C LYS A 6 -11.96 -23.26 -5.19
N LYS A 7 -13.27 -22.97 -5.23
CA LYS A 7 -13.78 -21.64 -4.86
C LYS A 7 -13.42 -21.24 -3.43
N LYS A 8 -13.60 -22.14 -2.44
CA LYS A 8 -13.22 -21.87 -1.05
C LYS A 8 -11.72 -21.60 -0.87
N ARG A 9 -10.87 -22.29 -1.64
CA ARG A 9 -9.42 -22.06 -1.62
C ARG A 9 -9.08 -20.68 -2.17
N LEU A 10 -9.65 -20.32 -3.33
CA LEU A 10 -9.47 -19.01 -3.94
C LEU A 10 -9.88 -17.87 -3.00
N GLU A 11 -11.05 -17.99 -2.35
CA GLU A 11 -11.51 -16.98 -1.37
C GLU A 11 -10.55 -16.82 -0.19
N ARG A 12 -9.89 -17.90 0.25
CA ARG A 12 -8.88 -17.81 1.31
C ARG A 12 -7.61 -17.14 0.82
N GLU A 13 -7.13 -17.51 -0.36
CA GLU A 13 -5.94 -16.91 -0.98
C GLU A 13 -6.14 -15.40 -1.19
N LYS A 14 -7.31 -14.99 -1.72
CA LYS A 14 -7.68 -13.57 -1.86
C LYS A 14 -7.63 -12.82 -0.53
N LYS A 15 -8.20 -13.40 0.54
CA LYS A 15 -8.20 -12.79 1.87
C LYS A 15 -6.80 -12.63 2.44
N GLU A 16 -5.93 -13.62 2.27
CA GLU A 16 -4.54 -13.52 2.74
C GLU A 16 -3.75 -12.45 1.99
N ILE A 17 -3.95 -12.34 0.66
CA ILE A 17 -3.33 -11.28 -0.14
C ILE A 17 -3.83 -9.90 0.32
N ILE A 18 -5.14 -9.72 0.47
CA ILE A 18 -5.73 -8.44 0.92
C ILE A 18 -5.17 -8.05 2.29
N LYS A 19 -5.09 -8.98 3.26
CA LYS A 19 -4.47 -8.70 4.57
C LYS A 19 -3.01 -8.24 4.44
N GLY A 20 -2.25 -8.87 3.55
CA GLY A 20 -0.88 -8.47 3.26
C GLY A 20 -0.80 -7.05 2.71
N ILE A 21 -1.71 -6.69 1.80
CA ILE A 21 -1.80 -5.33 1.26
C ILE A 21 -2.19 -4.33 2.36
N ASP A 22 -3.20 -4.63 3.18
CA ASP A 22 -3.65 -3.75 4.27
C ASP A 22 -2.52 -3.48 5.28
N TYR A 23 -1.67 -4.49 5.56
CA TYR A 23 -0.49 -4.31 6.39
C TYR A 23 0.50 -3.31 5.76
N ILE A 24 0.82 -3.46 4.47
CA ILE A 24 1.75 -2.57 3.77
C ILE A 24 1.19 -1.15 3.68
N GLU A 25 -0.10 -1.00 3.36
CA GLU A 25 -0.77 0.30 3.37
C GLU A 25 -0.67 1.00 4.73
N GLY A 26 -0.86 0.26 5.82
CA GLY A 26 -0.72 0.79 7.17
C GLY A 26 0.70 1.29 7.48
N VAL A 27 1.73 0.56 7.03
CA VAL A 27 3.14 0.98 7.18
C VAL A 27 3.43 2.23 6.35
N PHE A 28 3.02 2.23 5.08
CA PHE A 28 3.28 3.33 4.14
C PHE A 28 2.55 4.61 4.55
N THR A 29 1.32 4.49 5.05
CA THR A 29 0.56 5.64 5.60
C THR A 29 1.27 6.27 6.80
N LYS A 30 1.86 5.46 7.68
CA LYS A 30 2.64 5.97 8.81
C LYS A 30 3.92 6.66 8.35
N ALA A 31 4.65 6.03 7.42
CA ALA A 31 5.88 6.59 6.87
C ALA A 31 5.64 7.93 6.15
N ASP A 32 4.61 8.02 5.31
CA ASP A 32 4.19 9.28 4.65
C ASP A 32 3.90 10.38 5.68
N LYS A 33 3.14 10.06 6.74
CA LYS A 33 2.81 11.02 7.79
C LYS A 33 4.05 11.51 8.56
N GLU A 34 4.94 10.61 8.95
CA GLU A 34 6.19 10.95 9.63
C GLU A 34 7.10 11.80 8.75
N MET A 35 7.21 11.46 7.47
CA MET A 35 8.00 12.26 6.52
C MET A 35 7.43 13.64 6.26
N ARG A 36 6.10 13.79 6.18
CA ARG A 36 5.46 15.12 6.10
C ARG A 36 5.75 15.97 7.33
N GLN A 37 5.67 15.38 8.52
CA GLN A 37 6.04 16.09 9.74
C GLN A 37 7.51 16.51 9.72
N HIS A 38 8.40 15.65 9.22
CA HIS A 38 9.80 15.98 9.05
C HIS A 38 10.03 17.08 8.00
N PHE A 39 9.27 17.07 6.89
CA PHE A 39 9.36 18.04 5.80
C PHE A 39 9.21 19.49 6.27
N GLU A 40 8.26 19.74 7.17
CA GLU A 40 8.01 21.06 7.76
C GLU A 40 9.22 21.59 8.56
N THR A 41 10.07 20.70 9.07
CA THR A 41 11.25 21.05 9.85
C THR A 41 12.52 21.22 9.00
N LEU A 42 12.49 20.83 7.72
CA LEU A 42 13.67 20.86 6.86
C LEU A 42 13.91 22.26 6.26
N PRO A 43 15.18 22.72 6.23
CA PRO A 43 15.57 23.92 5.50
C PRO A 43 15.37 23.72 3.99
N ASP A 44 15.20 24.81 3.25
CA ASP A 44 15.01 24.75 1.80
C ASP A 44 16.31 24.38 1.07
N ASN A 45 16.57 23.07 0.97
CA ASN A 45 17.76 22.49 0.40
C ASN A 45 17.45 21.15 -0.31
N ARG A 46 18.50 20.46 -0.77
CA ARG A 46 18.35 19.16 -1.44
C ARG A 46 17.70 18.08 -0.57
N ASP A 47 17.92 18.11 0.74
CA ASP A 47 17.33 17.11 1.65
C ASP A 47 15.81 17.26 1.71
N LYS A 48 15.31 18.51 1.68
CA LYS A 48 13.88 18.81 1.59
C LYS A 48 13.26 18.28 0.30
N VAL A 49 13.96 18.44 -0.83
CA VAL A 49 13.52 17.90 -2.13
C VAL A 49 13.50 16.36 -2.11
N TYR A 50 14.52 15.71 -1.55
CA TYR A 50 14.52 14.25 -1.43
C TYR A 50 13.42 13.73 -0.52
N ASN A 51 13.17 14.41 0.60
CA ASN A 51 12.07 14.03 1.48
C ASN A 51 10.71 14.14 0.75
N ASP A 52 10.48 15.21 -0.02
CA ASP A 52 9.27 15.37 -0.85
C ASP A 52 9.13 14.28 -1.92
N PHE A 53 10.25 13.87 -2.53
CA PHE A 53 10.26 12.75 -3.47
C PHE A 53 9.80 11.45 -2.80
N PHE A 54 10.26 11.15 -1.59
CA PHE A 54 9.83 9.96 -0.85
C PHE A 54 8.36 10.04 -0.42
N ILE A 55 7.88 11.19 0.05
CA ILE A 55 6.45 11.45 0.34
C ILE A 55 5.61 11.10 -0.89
N THR A 56 5.95 11.66 -2.05
CA THR A 56 5.26 11.40 -3.31
C THR A 56 5.31 9.92 -3.70
N GLY A 57 6.44 9.25 -3.46
CA GLY A 57 6.61 7.82 -3.68
C GLY A 57 5.69 6.95 -2.81
N PHE A 58 5.50 7.31 -1.53
CA PHE A 58 4.57 6.64 -0.65
C PHE A 58 3.12 6.86 -1.07
N GLU A 59 2.72 8.09 -1.40
CA GLU A 59 1.39 8.38 -1.93
C GLU A 59 1.06 7.59 -3.19
N PHE A 60 2.01 7.53 -4.14
CA PHE A 60 1.85 6.76 -5.36
C PHE A 60 1.67 5.27 -5.04
N SER A 61 2.51 4.73 -4.15
CA SER A 61 2.45 3.34 -3.75
C SER A 61 1.12 2.99 -3.06
N LEU A 62 0.58 3.86 -2.20
CA LEU A 62 -0.74 3.68 -1.60
C LEU A 62 -1.85 3.58 -2.65
N LYS A 63 -1.79 4.40 -3.71
CA LYS A 63 -2.74 4.30 -4.85
C LYS A 63 -2.60 2.96 -5.59
N GLN A 64 -1.38 2.47 -5.78
CA GLN A 64 -1.15 1.17 -6.42
C GLN A 64 -1.63 -0.01 -5.56
N LEU A 65 -1.46 0.07 -4.24
CA LEU A 65 -1.95 -0.95 -3.30
C LEU A 65 -3.48 -1.00 -3.29
N ALA A 66 -4.16 0.16 -3.32
CA ALA A 66 -5.61 0.23 -3.44
C ALA A 66 -6.11 -0.41 -4.76
N LEU A 67 -5.43 -0.13 -5.88
CA LEU A 67 -5.72 -0.77 -7.16
C LEU A 67 -5.49 -2.29 -7.11
N ALA A 68 -4.39 -2.72 -6.49
CA ALA A 68 -4.09 -4.15 -6.34
C ALA A 68 -5.19 -4.88 -5.56
N LYS A 69 -5.70 -4.31 -4.46
CA LYS A 69 -6.84 -4.89 -3.72
C LYS A 69 -8.07 -5.01 -4.60
N TYR A 70 -8.42 -3.94 -5.30
CA TYR A 70 -9.56 -3.96 -6.22
C TYR A 70 -9.42 -5.09 -7.26
N LEU A 71 -8.24 -5.24 -7.88
CA LEU A 71 -7.99 -6.31 -8.86
C LEU A 71 -8.09 -7.70 -8.26
N VAL A 72 -7.56 -7.91 -7.05
CA VAL A 72 -7.66 -9.19 -6.32
C VAL A 72 -9.13 -9.56 -6.11
N GLU A 73 -9.97 -8.60 -5.73
CA GLU A 73 -11.41 -8.81 -5.55
C GLU A 73 -12.12 -9.24 -6.84
N GLN A 74 -11.64 -8.82 -8.01
CA GLN A 74 -12.21 -9.20 -9.32
C GLN A 74 -11.87 -10.63 -9.77
N VAL A 75 -10.89 -11.31 -9.14
CA VAL A 75 -10.49 -12.69 -9.52
C VAL A 75 -11.62 -13.68 -9.22
N LYS A 76 -11.98 -14.51 -10.22
CA LYS A 76 -13.12 -15.46 -10.20
C LYS A 76 -12.71 -16.92 -10.07
#